data_AF-A0A2N2S5U5-F1
#
_entry.id   AF-A0A2N2S5U5-F1
#
_cell.length_a   1.000
_cell.length_b   1.000
_cell.length_c   1.000
_cell.angle_alpha   90.00
_cell.angle_beta   90.00
_cell.angle_gamma   90.00
#
_symmetry.space_group_name_H-M   'P 1'
#
loop_
_entity.id
_entity.type
_entity.pdbx_description
1 polymer ?
#
loop_
_entity_poly.entity_id
_entity_poly.type
_entity_poly.pdbx_seq_one_letter_code
_entity_poly.pdbx_strand_id
1 'polypeptide(L)'
;MIKKLFAKIFKPKNTRAEKTVPEKSQPGRPTLGAKKPTRKNTDNHAVKNHGALVISHKTHKIERNLLSNAALKTTEGLQKAGFSAYIVGGAVRDLVLNHPPKDFDVATDATPEEVSRVFRRSRIIGKRFRLVHVLFGDETIEVSTFRGSHLEESSDAKIADSGRIIRDNVFGSIIEDAVRRDFTANALYYDPSSQEVLDFHNGYADIKAGVLRIIGDPITRYQEDPVRMLRAVRLSAKLGLKIEAKTEAPIAKNADLLQDVPPSRLFDEMLKLFLSGHAIESVSALREQHLHHGLLPMLDVVLEQPMGERFVMMALQNT
;
A
#
# COMPACT_ATOMS: atom_id res chain seq x y z
N MET A 1 -24.36 -31.86 24.57
CA MET A 1 -23.36 -32.80 24.00
C MET A 1 -22.29 -32.00 23.28
N ILE A 2 -21.01 -32.35 23.40
CA ILE A 2 -19.78 -31.75 22.79
C ILE A 2 -18.75 -31.18 23.80
N LYS A 3 -19.06 -31.05 25.11
CA LYS A 3 -18.04 -30.74 26.15
C LYS A 3 -17.38 -31.97 26.81
N LYS A 4 -17.59 -33.19 26.31
CA LYS A 4 -17.09 -34.45 26.91
C LYS A 4 -16.19 -35.33 26.01
N LEU A 5 -15.82 -34.89 24.81
CA LEU A 5 -15.10 -35.75 23.85
C LEU A 5 -13.57 -35.52 23.75
N PHE A 6 -12.99 -34.47 24.36
CA PHE A 6 -11.55 -34.19 24.23
C PHE A 6 -10.67 -34.54 25.45
N ALA A 7 -11.25 -35.02 26.55
CA ALA A 7 -10.50 -35.35 27.77
C ALA A 7 -9.92 -36.78 27.83
N LYS A 8 -9.95 -37.54 26.72
CA LYS A 8 -9.70 -39.00 26.72
C LYS A 8 -8.45 -39.47 25.97
N ILE A 9 -7.59 -38.58 25.44
CA ILE A 9 -6.51 -39.02 24.53
C ILE A 9 -5.08 -38.88 25.10
N PHE A 10 -4.80 -38.04 26.12
CA PHE A 10 -3.42 -37.95 26.63
C PHE A 10 -3.32 -37.79 28.15
N LYS A 11 -3.21 -38.92 28.84
CA LYS A 11 -2.44 -39.07 30.09
C LYS A 11 -1.49 -40.26 29.92
N PRO A 12 -0.18 -40.10 30.11
CA PRO A 12 0.66 -41.21 30.50
C PRO A 12 0.85 -41.25 32.02
N LYS A 13 0.99 -42.49 32.49
CA LYS A 13 1.14 -42.94 33.86
C LYS A 13 2.53 -42.62 34.42
N ASN A 14 2.55 -42.51 35.75
CA ASN A 14 3.69 -42.36 36.64
C ASN A 14 4.40 -43.71 36.85
N THR A 15 5.74 -43.76 36.92
CA THR A 15 6.50 -44.70 37.78
C THR A 15 7.95 -44.23 38.00
N ARG A 16 8.36 -44.32 39.27
CA ARG A 16 9.61 -43.94 39.95
C ARG A 16 10.91 -44.59 39.44
N ALA A 17 12.04 -43.91 39.68
CA ALA A 17 13.11 -44.39 40.59
C ALA A 17 14.17 -43.29 40.85
N GLU A 18 14.46 -43.05 42.13
CA GLU A 18 15.55 -42.19 42.64
C GLU A 18 16.92 -42.84 42.42
N LYS A 19 17.93 -42.03 42.05
CA LYS A 19 19.35 -42.24 42.39
C LYS A 19 20.04 -40.87 42.54
N THR A 20 20.93 -40.78 43.52
CA THR A 20 21.49 -39.58 44.15
C THR A 20 22.90 -39.22 43.65
N VAL A 21 23.24 -37.91 43.74
CA VAL A 21 24.59 -37.24 43.81
C VAL A 21 25.43 -37.15 42.50
N PRO A 22 26.31 -36.13 42.23
CA PRO A 22 26.68 -34.89 42.93
C PRO A 22 26.53 -33.56 42.15
N GLU A 23 26.62 -32.48 42.91
CA GLU A 23 26.78 -31.07 42.54
C GLU A 23 28.05 -30.82 41.69
N LYS A 24 27.89 -30.21 40.50
CA LYS A 24 28.99 -29.65 39.69
C LYS A 24 28.56 -28.31 39.08
N SER A 25 29.27 -27.27 39.52
CA SER A 25 29.62 -26.01 38.85
C SER A 25 28.90 -25.64 37.53
N GLN A 26 28.18 -24.52 37.57
CA GLN A 26 27.64 -23.80 36.41
C GLN A 26 28.76 -23.33 35.44
N PRO A 27 28.60 -23.49 34.12
CA PRO A 27 29.31 -22.67 33.15
C PRO A 27 28.56 -21.35 32.92
N GLY A 28 29.29 -20.24 33.02
CA GLY A 28 28.79 -18.89 32.87
C GLY A 28 28.16 -18.60 31.51
N ARG A 29 27.11 -17.77 31.53
CA ARG A 29 26.54 -17.14 30.33
C ARG A 29 27.59 -16.27 29.64
N PRO A 30 27.73 -16.33 28.29
CA PRO A 30 28.51 -15.34 27.57
C PRO A 30 27.81 -13.98 27.65
N THR A 31 28.53 -13.01 28.20
CA THR A 31 28.18 -11.59 28.20
C THR A 31 28.35 -11.03 26.80
N LEU A 32 27.22 -10.83 26.10
CA LEU A 32 27.20 -9.95 24.93
C LEU A 32 27.38 -8.51 25.43
N GLY A 33 28.58 -7.98 25.19
CA GLY A 33 28.96 -6.62 25.56
C GLY A 33 27.98 -5.60 25.00
N ALA A 34 27.36 -4.83 25.90
CA ALA A 34 26.55 -3.68 25.56
C ALA A 34 27.43 -2.61 24.89
N LYS A 35 27.35 -2.50 23.56
CA LYS A 35 27.78 -1.27 22.88
C LYS A 35 26.80 -0.16 23.26
N LYS A 36 27.29 0.82 24.03
CA LYS A 36 26.59 2.08 24.32
C LYS A 36 26.17 2.73 22.99
N PRO A 37 24.94 3.26 22.87
CA PRO A 37 24.59 4.06 21.71
C PRO A 37 25.37 5.37 21.81
N THR A 38 26.26 5.59 20.85
CA THR A 38 26.90 6.89 20.61
C THR A 38 25.80 7.91 20.32
N ARG A 39 25.72 8.96 21.16
CA ARG A 39 24.87 10.13 20.95
C ARG A 39 25.15 10.68 19.54
N LYS A 40 24.21 10.49 18.61
CA LYS A 40 24.18 11.28 17.38
C LYS A 40 23.68 12.66 17.74
N ASN A 41 24.46 13.66 17.33
CA ASN A 41 24.22 15.07 17.52
C ASN A 41 22.83 15.44 16.98
N THR A 42 22.06 16.16 17.79
CA THR A 42 20.77 16.75 17.44
C THR A 42 21.02 17.99 16.59
N ASP A 43 21.27 17.81 15.29
CA ASP A 43 21.32 18.91 14.34
C ASP A 43 20.52 18.53 13.09
N ASN A 44 19.40 19.23 12.91
CA ASN A 44 18.59 19.37 11.70
C ASN A 44 18.31 18.09 10.87
N HIS A 45 17.11 17.53 11.09
CA HIS A 45 16.41 16.66 10.14
C HIS A 45 15.94 17.42 8.88
N ALA A 46 16.86 18.12 8.21
CA ALA A 46 16.67 18.47 6.82
C ALA A 46 17.13 17.26 6.01
N VAL A 47 16.23 16.30 5.81
CA VAL A 47 16.42 15.30 4.75
C VAL A 47 16.66 16.12 3.48
N LYS A 48 17.86 16.01 2.94
CA LYS A 48 18.27 16.68 1.72
C LYS A 48 17.32 16.19 0.61
N ASN A 49 16.32 17.00 0.26
CA ASN A 49 15.29 16.75 -0.76
C ASN A 49 15.91 16.73 -2.18
N HIS A 50 16.91 15.89 -2.42
CA HIS A 50 17.64 15.83 -3.69
C HIS A 50 16.73 15.21 -4.76
N GLY A 51 15.95 16.07 -5.44
CA GLY A 51 15.12 15.72 -6.58
C GLY A 51 13.62 15.86 -6.40
N ALA A 52 13.13 16.17 -5.19
CA ALA A 52 11.70 16.40 -4.96
C ALA A 52 11.34 17.88 -5.22
N LEU A 53 10.24 18.11 -5.91
CA LEU A 53 9.54 19.39 -5.85
C LEU A 53 8.86 19.51 -4.48
N VAL A 54 9.19 20.57 -3.74
CA VAL A 54 8.59 20.86 -2.45
C VAL A 54 7.44 21.83 -2.64
N ILE A 55 6.23 21.40 -2.31
CA ILE A 55 5.02 22.22 -2.39
C ILE A 55 4.69 22.69 -0.99
N SER A 56 4.73 24.02 -0.79
CA SER A 56 4.47 24.63 0.51
C SER A 56 2.98 24.63 0.88
N HIS A 57 2.69 24.74 2.18
CA HIS A 57 1.34 24.90 2.72
C HIS A 57 0.51 25.97 1.99
N LYS A 58 1.11 27.11 1.63
CA LYS A 58 0.42 28.20 0.92
C LYS A 58 -0.14 27.77 -0.44
N THR A 59 0.50 26.81 -1.08
CA THR A 59 0.14 26.32 -2.42
C THR A 59 -0.87 25.17 -2.33
N HIS A 60 -0.59 24.15 -1.52
CA HIS A 60 -1.47 22.98 -1.45
C HIS A 60 -2.70 23.17 -0.55
N LYS A 61 -2.65 24.06 0.44
CA LYS A 61 -3.76 24.41 1.36
C LYS A 61 -4.36 23.21 2.11
N ILE A 62 -3.52 22.23 2.45
CA ILE A 62 -3.97 21.06 3.22
C ILE A 62 -3.92 21.47 4.68
N GLU A 63 -5.10 21.61 5.28
CA GLU A 63 -5.22 21.96 6.69
C GLU A 63 -5.02 20.71 7.56
N ARG A 64 -4.27 20.88 8.64
CA ARG A 64 -3.87 19.78 9.53
C ARG A 64 -5.05 19.13 10.26
N ASN A 65 -6.17 19.84 10.42
CA ASN A 65 -7.39 19.33 11.04
C ASN A 65 -8.17 18.34 10.15
N LEU A 66 -7.87 18.28 8.85
CA LEU A 66 -8.44 17.31 7.93
C LEU A 66 -7.74 15.95 8.00
N LEU A 67 -6.61 15.89 8.72
CA LEU A 67 -5.82 14.68 8.89
C LEU A 67 -6.31 13.91 10.12
N SER A 68 -6.27 12.59 10.02
CA SER A 68 -6.50 11.73 11.18
C SER A 68 -5.50 12.01 12.30
N ASN A 69 -6.01 12.11 13.53
CA ASN A 69 -5.19 12.18 14.73
C ASN A 69 -4.27 10.95 14.88
N ALA A 70 -4.72 9.77 14.46
CA ALA A 70 -3.90 8.56 14.48
C ALA A 70 -2.77 8.63 13.44
N ALA A 71 -3.06 9.11 12.22
CA ALA A 71 -2.04 9.30 11.19
C ALA A 71 -0.97 10.31 11.61
N LEU A 72 -1.40 11.44 12.20
CA LEU A 72 -0.50 12.45 12.76
C LEU A 72 0.40 11.87 13.86
N LYS A 73 -0.20 11.19 14.85
CA LYS A 73 0.56 10.58 15.96
C LYS A 73 1.51 9.48 15.49
N THR A 74 1.12 8.70 14.48
CA THR A 74 1.98 7.67 13.89
C THR A 74 3.18 8.30 13.21
N THR A 75 2.94 9.32 12.38
CA THR A 75 4.02 10.01 11.67
C THR A 75 4.98 10.69 12.65
N GLU A 76 4.45 11.45 13.61
CA GLU A 76 5.27 12.09 14.65
C GLU A 76 6.02 11.08 15.52
N GLY A 77 5.40 9.95 15.85
CA GLY A 77 6.01 8.92 16.69
C GLY A 77 7.26 8.32 16.02
N LEU A 78 7.19 8.07 14.71
CA LEU A 78 8.33 7.61 13.91
C LEU A 78 9.40 8.69 13.80
N GLN A 79 9.01 9.93 13.51
CA GLN A 79 9.94 11.06 13.42
C GLN A 79 10.67 11.32 14.74
N LYS A 80 9.99 11.25 15.88
CA LYS A 80 10.60 11.36 17.22
C LYS A 80 11.56 10.21 17.53
N ALA A 81 11.35 9.04 16.93
CA ALA A 81 12.26 7.90 17.03
C ALA A 81 13.46 7.99 16.06
N GLY A 82 13.53 9.05 15.24
CA GLY A 82 14.64 9.32 14.33
C GLY A 82 14.45 8.78 12.91
N PHE A 83 13.25 8.31 12.57
CA PHE A 83 12.91 7.79 11.23
C PHE A 83 12.25 8.87 10.36
N SER A 84 12.41 8.76 9.06
CA SER A 84 11.63 9.55 8.10
C SER A 84 10.24 8.94 7.99
N ALA A 85 9.18 9.74 8.10
CA ALA A 85 7.82 9.27 7.95
C ALA A 85 6.92 10.34 7.33
N TYR A 86 6.02 9.91 6.45
CA TYR A 86 5.15 10.77 5.66
C TYR A 86 3.76 10.15 5.51
N ILE A 87 2.73 10.98 5.48
CA ILE A 87 1.39 10.56 5.04
C ILE A 87 1.42 10.47 3.51
N VAL A 88 0.91 9.38 2.94
CA VAL A 88 1.09 9.09 1.51
C VAL A 88 -0.19 8.70 0.79
N GLY A 89 -0.09 8.57 -0.53
CA GLY A 89 -1.05 7.82 -1.33
C GLY A 89 -2.38 8.56 -1.53
N GLY A 90 -3.48 7.83 -1.34
CA GLY A 90 -4.81 8.34 -1.62
C GLY A 90 -5.23 9.52 -0.75
N ALA A 91 -4.78 9.54 0.51
CA ALA A 91 -5.12 10.60 1.44
C ALA A 91 -4.64 11.97 0.97
N VAL A 92 -3.36 12.07 0.60
CA VAL A 92 -2.75 13.34 0.15
C VAL A 92 -3.43 13.85 -1.12
N ARG A 93 -3.66 12.95 -2.08
CA ARG A 93 -4.36 13.26 -3.34
C ARG A 93 -5.78 13.79 -3.09
N ASP A 94 -6.55 13.08 -2.28
CA ASP A 94 -7.95 13.43 -2.00
C ASP A 94 -8.01 14.80 -1.31
N LEU A 95 -7.09 15.08 -0.37
CA LEU A 95 -6.97 16.39 0.26
C LEU A 95 -6.60 17.51 -0.73
N VAL A 96 -5.69 17.28 -1.69
CA VAL A 96 -5.34 18.25 -2.73
C VAL A 96 -6.53 18.57 -3.66
N LEU A 97 -7.43 17.60 -3.84
CA LEU A 97 -8.68 17.73 -4.59
C LEU A 97 -9.86 18.26 -3.74
N ASN A 98 -9.64 18.55 -2.45
CA ASN A 98 -10.68 18.92 -1.48
C ASN A 98 -11.75 17.84 -1.27
N HIS A 99 -11.40 16.57 -1.46
CA HIS A 99 -12.22 15.43 -1.10
C HIS A 99 -11.83 14.89 0.28
N PRO A 100 -12.79 14.44 1.10
CA PRO A 100 -12.47 13.82 2.38
C PRO A 100 -11.77 12.46 2.14
N PRO A 101 -10.57 12.24 2.69
CA PRO A 101 -9.89 10.96 2.58
C PRO A 101 -10.63 9.89 3.38
N LYS A 102 -10.73 8.67 2.83
CA LYS A 102 -11.38 7.53 3.50
C LYS A 102 -10.43 6.85 4.49
N ASP A 103 -9.18 6.68 4.08
CA ASP A 103 -8.14 5.96 4.80
C ASP A 103 -6.85 6.79 4.77
N PHE A 104 -6.01 6.62 5.80
CA PHE A 104 -4.71 7.28 5.91
C PHE A 104 -3.59 6.24 5.99
N ASP A 105 -2.66 6.32 5.05
CA ASP A 105 -1.47 5.49 5.00
C ASP A 105 -0.22 6.31 5.34
N VAL A 106 0.73 5.68 6.00
CA VAL A 106 2.03 6.26 6.33
C VAL A 106 3.14 5.47 5.65
N ALA A 107 4.10 6.15 5.04
CA ALA A 107 5.33 5.53 4.52
C ALA A 107 6.54 6.00 5.34
N THR A 108 7.48 5.10 5.59
CA THR A 108 8.66 5.37 6.44
C THR A 108 9.91 4.61 5.98
N ASP A 109 11.09 5.08 6.38
CA ASP A 109 12.35 4.33 6.23
C ASP A 109 12.55 3.27 7.32
N ALA A 110 11.72 3.23 8.36
CA ALA A 110 11.76 2.22 9.42
C ALA A 110 11.32 0.84 8.92
N THR A 111 12.05 -0.24 9.27
CA THR A 111 11.61 -1.60 8.94
C THR A 111 10.35 -1.99 9.73
N PRO A 112 9.57 -3.01 9.31
CA PRO A 112 8.38 -3.43 10.04
C PRO A 112 8.63 -3.75 11.52
N GLU A 113 9.78 -4.35 11.85
CA GLU A 113 10.20 -4.64 13.22
C GLU A 113 10.54 -3.37 14.01
N GLU A 114 11.06 -2.33 13.35
CA GLU A 114 11.35 -1.04 13.96
C GLU A 114 10.06 -0.27 14.25
N VAL A 115 9.13 -0.25 13.30
CA VAL A 115 7.78 0.29 13.50
C VAL A 115 7.10 -0.40 14.69
N SER A 116 7.18 -1.73 14.78
CA SER A 116 6.63 -2.46 15.92
C SER A 116 7.34 -2.21 17.26
N ARG A 117 8.61 -1.79 17.25
CA ARG A 117 9.33 -1.34 18.46
C ARG A 117 8.86 0.05 18.90
N VAL A 118 8.61 0.96 17.95
CA VAL A 118 8.08 2.30 18.24
C VAL A 118 6.63 2.22 18.75
N PHE A 119 5.80 1.40 18.12
CA PHE A 119 4.39 1.24 18.48
C PHE A 119 4.10 -0.14 19.05
N ARG A 120 4.04 -0.25 20.39
CA ARG A 120 3.71 -1.50 21.08
C ARG A 120 2.35 -2.09 20.67
N ARG A 121 1.38 -1.23 20.30
CA ARG A 121 0.08 -1.63 19.76
C ARG A 121 0.12 -1.64 18.23
N SER A 122 0.89 -2.55 17.66
CA SER A 122 0.96 -2.75 16.22
C SER A 122 1.01 -4.23 15.86
N ARG A 123 0.71 -4.54 14.60
CA ARG A 123 0.76 -5.89 14.05
C ARG A 123 1.37 -5.84 12.65
N ILE A 124 2.42 -6.63 12.44
CA ILE A 124 2.97 -6.85 11.10
C ILE A 124 1.99 -7.76 10.35
N ILE A 125 1.54 -7.31 9.19
CA ILE A 125 0.65 -8.02 8.29
C ILE A 125 1.31 -8.24 6.93
N GLY A 126 0.81 -9.24 6.19
CA GLY A 126 1.30 -9.57 4.86
C GLY A 126 2.60 -10.37 4.86
N LYS A 127 2.64 -11.42 4.03
CA LYS A 127 3.86 -12.21 3.78
C LYS A 127 4.69 -11.65 2.62
N ARG A 128 4.01 -11.11 1.59
CA ARG A 128 4.62 -10.61 0.35
C ARG A 128 4.98 -9.12 0.39
N PHE A 129 4.11 -8.33 1.01
CA PHE A 129 4.30 -6.91 1.31
C PHE A 129 4.16 -6.80 2.81
N ARG A 130 5.28 -6.62 3.52
CA ARG A 130 5.25 -6.50 4.98
C ARG A 130 4.82 -5.09 5.34
N LEU A 131 3.57 -4.96 5.75
CA LEU A 131 2.97 -3.72 6.22
C LEU A 131 2.78 -3.83 7.74
N VAL A 132 2.66 -2.71 8.43
CA VAL A 132 2.40 -2.67 9.87
C VAL A 132 1.12 -1.93 10.12
N HIS A 133 0.14 -2.61 10.70
CA HIS A 133 -1.06 -1.98 11.22
C HIS A 133 -0.78 -1.42 12.60
N VAL A 134 -0.79 -0.09 12.73
CA VAL A 134 -0.70 0.60 14.02
C VAL A 134 -2.11 0.95 14.49
N LEU A 135 -2.45 0.52 15.71
CA LEU A 135 -3.81 0.54 16.21
C LEU A 135 -4.04 1.71 17.19
N PHE A 136 -5.00 2.57 16.88
CA PHE A 136 -5.43 3.71 17.71
C PHE A 136 -6.93 3.63 18.00
N GLY A 137 -7.30 2.93 19.07
CA GLY A 137 -8.72 2.69 19.36
C GLY A 137 -9.34 1.81 18.28
N ASP A 138 -10.35 2.34 17.59
CA ASP A 138 -11.05 1.69 16.47
C ASP A 138 -10.41 2.02 15.12
N GLU A 139 -9.48 2.97 15.07
CA GLU A 139 -8.77 3.37 13.86
C GLU A 139 -7.48 2.56 13.69
N THR A 140 -7.21 2.17 12.44
CA THR A 140 -5.97 1.46 12.07
C THR A 140 -5.24 2.25 11.01
N ILE A 141 -3.97 2.56 11.26
CA ILE A 141 -3.09 3.22 10.30
C ILE A 141 -2.19 2.15 9.67
N GLU A 142 -2.20 2.08 8.36
CA GLU A 142 -1.28 1.24 7.61
C GLU A 142 0.06 1.96 7.48
N VAL A 143 1.12 1.33 7.96
CA VAL A 143 2.49 1.82 7.85
C VAL A 143 3.26 0.91 6.92
N SER A 144 3.80 1.50 5.86
CA SER A 144 4.61 0.84 4.85
C SER A 144 6.07 1.31 4.93
N THR A 145 7.02 0.40 4.81
CA THR A 145 8.43 0.77 4.66
C THR A 145 8.70 1.13 3.19
N PHE A 146 9.52 2.14 2.93
CA PHE A 146 9.94 2.52 1.58
C PHE A 146 10.54 1.33 0.85
N ARG A 147 10.11 1.13 -0.40
CA ARG A 147 10.56 0.01 -1.23
C ARG A 147 11.83 0.38 -2.00
N GLY A 148 12.86 -0.45 -1.89
CA GLY A 148 14.14 -0.27 -2.57
C GLY A 148 14.26 -1.05 -3.88
N SER A 149 15.17 -0.64 -4.76
CA SER A 149 15.41 -1.33 -6.03
C SER A 149 15.97 -2.76 -5.84
N HIS A 150 15.60 -3.69 -6.72
CA HIS A 150 16.08 -5.09 -6.70
C HIS A 150 17.53 -5.26 -7.19
N LEU A 151 18.31 -4.18 -7.23
CA LEU A 151 19.63 -4.15 -7.87
C LEU A 151 20.73 -4.83 -7.04
N GLU A 152 20.45 -5.22 -5.80
CA GLU A 152 21.38 -6.00 -4.99
C GLU A 152 20.74 -7.33 -4.59
N GLU A 153 21.52 -8.41 -4.75
CA GLU A 153 21.25 -9.82 -4.50
C GLU A 153 20.73 -10.11 -3.07
N SER A 154 19.54 -9.61 -2.75
CA SER A 154 18.80 -10.00 -1.56
C SER A 154 17.96 -11.22 -1.90
N SER A 155 18.21 -12.32 -1.19
CA SER A 155 17.64 -13.65 -1.39
C SER A 155 16.10 -13.75 -1.32
N ASP A 156 15.41 -12.66 -0.98
CA ASP A 156 13.96 -12.59 -0.81
C ASP A 156 13.19 -11.97 -1.98
N ALA A 157 13.87 -11.30 -2.92
CA ALA A 157 13.25 -10.79 -4.14
C ALA A 157 13.13 -11.91 -5.18
N LYS A 158 11.91 -12.22 -5.62
CA LYS A 158 11.67 -13.14 -6.75
C LYS A 158 10.83 -12.44 -7.80
N ILE A 159 11.38 -12.35 -9.00
CA ILE A 159 10.65 -12.04 -10.23
C ILE A 159 10.30 -13.39 -10.88
N ALA A 160 9.08 -13.56 -11.35
CA ALA A 160 8.66 -14.76 -12.09
C ALA A 160 9.41 -14.84 -13.43
N ASP A 161 9.50 -16.03 -14.02
CA ASP A 161 9.99 -16.20 -15.41
C ASP A 161 9.20 -15.35 -16.42
N SER A 162 7.97 -14.96 -16.07
CA SER A 162 7.11 -14.05 -16.83
C SER A 162 7.38 -12.55 -16.59
N GLY A 163 8.44 -12.17 -15.88
CA GLY A 163 8.75 -10.77 -15.54
C GLY A 163 7.90 -10.15 -14.42
N ARG A 164 7.04 -10.93 -13.75
CA ARG A 164 6.14 -10.43 -12.69
C ARG A 164 6.80 -10.36 -11.33
N ILE A 165 6.45 -9.34 -10.55
CA ILE A 165 6.96 -9.17 -9.17
C ILE A 165 6.24 -10.17 -8.24
N ILE A 166 6.97 -11.16 -7.69
CA ILE A 166 6.40 -12.18 -6.78
C ILE A 166 6.61 -11.79 -5.30
N ARG A 167 7.75 -11.18 -4.96
CA ARG A 167 8.11 -10.75 -3.60
C ARG A 167 8.87 -9.43 -3.61
N ASP A 168 8.50 -8.53 -2.70
CA ASP A 168 8.94 -7.15 -2.72
C ASP A 168 9.25 -6.61 -1.30
N ASN A 169 10.12 -7.32 -0.59
CA ASN A 169 10.55 -6.97 0.77
C ASN A 169 11.92 -6.26 0.79
N VAL A 170 12.31 -5.63 -0.32
CA VAL A 170 13.54 -4.83 -0.37
C VAL A 170 13.21 -3.43 0.13
N PHE A 171 13.93 -2.97 1.15
CA PHE A 171 13.75 -1.64 1.71
C PHE A 171 14.75 -0.66 1.10
N GLY A 172 14.34 0.59 0.88
CA GLY A 172 15.18 1.58 0.22
C GLY A 172 14.81 3.01 0.58
N SER A 173 15.13 3.92 -0.33
CA SER A 173 14.89 5.36 -0.16
C SER A 173 13.47 5.78 -0.57
N ILE A 174 13.05 6.96 -0.12
CA ILE A 174 11.78 7.58 -0.53
C ILE A 174 11.68 7.75 -2.06
N ILE A 175 12.80 8.04 -2.73
CA ILE A 175 12.84 8.21 -4.19
C ILE A 175 12.56 6.88 -4.89
N GLU A 176 13.17 5.78 -4.41
CA GLU A 176 12.92 4.44 -4.95
C GLU A 176 11.47 3.98 -4.71
N ASP A 177 10.89 4.32 -3.56
CA ASP A 177 9.47 4.06 -3.29
C ASP A 177 8.58 4.82 -4.27
N ALA A 178 8.87 6.10 -4.51
CA ALA A 178 8.09 6.96 -5.40
C ALA A 178 8.05 6.39 -6.84
N VAL A 179 9.20 5.94 -7.36
CA VAL A 179 9.32 5.35 -8.70
C VAL A 179 8.49 4.06 -8.85
N ARG A 180 8.28 3.33 -7.75
CA ARG A 180 7.58 2.03 -7.75
C ARG A 180 6.06 2.17 -7.64
N ARG A 181 5.56 3.36 -7.32
CA ARG A 181 4.12 3.64 -7.27
C ARG A 181 3.52 3.60 -8.66
N ASP A 182 2.21 3.43 -8.71
CA ASP A 182 1.49 3.27 -9.96
C ASP A 182 1.30 4.60 -10.70
N PHE A 183 0.72 5.60 -10.04
CA PHE A 183 0.36 6.88 -10.67
C PHE A 183 1.00 8.05 -9.95
N THR A 184 1.30 9.11 -10.70
CA THR A 184 1.86 10.36 -10.18
C THR A 184 0.98 10.93 -9.07
N ALA A 185 -0.34 10.86 -9.25
CA ALA A 185 -1.32 11.30 -8.25
C ALA A 185 -1.26 10.54 -6.91
N ASN A 186 -0.70 9.32 -6.88
CA ASN A 186 -0.58 8.49 -5.67
C ASN A 186 0.84 8.53 -5.06
N ALA A 187 1.77 9.25 -5.68
CA ALA A 187 3.17 9.35 -5.28
C ALA A 187 3.51 10.69 -4.63
N LEU A 188 2.55 11.26 -3.90
CA LEU A 188 2.73 12.44 -3.07
C LEU A 188 2.99 12.02 -1.62
N TYR A 189 3.92 12.73 -0.97
CA TYR A 189 4.33 12.47 0.41
C TYR A 189 4.15 13.75 1.22
N TYR A 190 3.22 13.75 2.17
CA TYR A 190 2.97 14.88 3.03
C TYR A 190 3.67 14.71 4.38
N ASP A 191 4.50 15.68 4.76
CA ASP A 191 5.09 15.75 6.08
C ASP A 191 4.25 16.68 6.99
N PRO A 192 3.57 16.16 8.03
CA PRO A 192 2.78 16.98 8.92
C PRO A 192 3.60 17.93 9.79
N SER A 193 4.91 17.68 9.99
CA SER A 193 5.79 18.49 10.82
C SER A 193 6.22 19.78 10.12
N SER A 194 6.67 19.67 8.87
CA SER A 194 7.00 20.83 8.02
C SER A 194 5.79 21.42 7.29
N GLN A 195 4.67 20.68 7.19
CA GLN A 195 3.51 21.02 6.37
C GLN A 195 3.88 21.20 4.89
N GLU A 196 4.75 20.32 4.40
CA GLU A 196 5.20 20.30 3.02
C GLU A 196 4.72 19.02 2.34
N VAL A 197 4.38 19.12 1.06
CA VAL A 197 4.18 17.96 0.17
C VAL A 197 5.42 17.80 -0.69
N LEU A 198 6.05 16.62 -0.64
CA LEU A 198 7.12 16.22 -1.52
C LEU A 198 6.54 15.49 -2.73
N ASP A 199 6.95 15.93 -3.91
CA ASP A 199 6.53 15.39 -5.20
C ASP A 199 7.75 15.09 -6.08
N PHE A 200 7.96 13.82 -6.41
CA PHE A 200 9.08 13.35 -7.23
C PHE A 200 8.72 13.19 -8.71
N HIS A 201 7.42 13.21 -9.05
CA HIS A 201 6.93 12.83 -10.37
C HIS A 201 5.96 13.86 -10.98
N ASN A 202 5.90 15.07 -10.41
CA ASN A 202 5.00 16.14 -10.84
C ASN A 202 3.50 15.79 -10.69
N GLY A 203 3.19 14.92 -9.73
CA GLY A 203 1.83 14.48 -9.45
C GLY A 203 0.90 15.59 -8.98
N TYR A 204 1.41 16.61 -8.28
CA TYR A 204 0.57 17.74 -7.84
C TYR A 204 0.05 18.54 -9.03
N ALA A 205 0.90 18.82 -10.02
CA ALA A 205 0.51 19.53 -11.22
C ALA A 205 -0.46 18.68 -12.06
N ASP A 206 -0.22 17.37 -12.19
CA ASP A 206 -1.11 16.45 -12.90
C ASP A 206 -2.51 16.43 -12.26
N ILE A 207 -2.60 16.32 -10.93
CA ILE A 207 -3.89 16.38 -10.20
C ILE A 207 -4.60 17.71 -10.46
N LYS A 208 -3.89 18.85 -10.40
CA LYS A 208 -4.48 20.16 -10.66
C LYS A 208 -4.91 20.35 -12.12
N ALA A 209 -4.24 19.70 -13.06
CA ALA A 209 -4.60 19.67 -14.47
C ALA A 209 -5.71 18.65 -14.80
N GLY A 210 -6.13 17.83 -13.83
CA GLY A 210 -7.15 16.80 -14.05
C GLY A 210 -6.62 15.60 -14.83
N VAL A 211 -5.32 15.29 -14.72
CA VAL A 211 -4.65 14.24 -15.49
C VAL A 211 -4.20 13.09 -14.58
N LEU A 212 -4.46 11.86 -15.02
CA LEU A 212 -3.93 10.64 -14.42
C LEU A 212 -2.81 10.08 -15.29
N ARG A 213 -1.59 10.10 -14.76
CA ARG A 213 -0.38 9.61 -15.44
C ARG A 213 0.24 8.46 -14.66
N ILE A 214 0.63 7.41 -15.38
CA ILE A 214 1.40 6.29 -14.80
C ILE A 214 2.87 6.67 -14.63
N ILE A 215 3.52 6.19 -13.56
CA ILE A 215 4.94 6.45 -13.32
C ILE A 215 5.77 5.44 -14.12
N GLY A 216 6.76 5.95 -14.87
CA GLY A 216 7.65 5.14 -15.71
C GLY A 216 7.06 4.85 -17.11
N ASP A 217 7.57 3.82 -17.77
CA ASP A 217 7.09 3.41 -19.09
C ASP A 217 5.79 2.58 -18.98
N PRO A 218 4.66 3.04 -19.56
CA PRO A 218 3.37 2.37 -19.39
C PRO A 218 3.36 0.90 -19.82
N ILE A 219 4.00 0.56 -20.94
CA ILE A 219 4.03 -0.81 -21.48
C ILE A 219 4.71 -1.74 -20.47
N THR A 220 5.89 -1.36 -20.01
CA THR A 220 6.65 -2.09 -18.99
C THR A 220 5.84 -2.20 -17.69
N ARG A 221 5.15 -1.12 -17.27
CA ARG A 221 4.29 -1.13 -16.08
C ARG A 221 3.13 -2.11 -16.15
N TYR A 222 2.48 -2.22 -17.29
CA TYR A 222 1.36 -3.14 -17.47
C TYR A 222 1.82 -4.59 -17.58
N GLN A 223 3.01 -4.84 -18.15
CA GLN A 223 3.60 -6.18 -18.17
C GLN A 223 3.96 -6.69 -16.78
N GLU A 224 4.54 -5.83 -15.93
CA GLU A 224 4.91 -6.23 -14.57
C GLU A 224 3.71 -6.46 -13.65
N ASP A 225 2.66 -5.62 -13.75
CA ASP A 225 1.40 -5.80 -13.01
C ASP A 225 0.20 -5.32 -13.84
N PRO A 226 -0.48 -6.24 -14.55
CA PRO A 226 -1.61 -5.90 -15.43
C PRO A 226 -2.79 -5.25 -14.69
N VAL A 227 -2.91 -5.48 -13.37
CA VAL A 227 -3.95 -4.85 -12.53
C VAL A 227 -3.85 -3.32 -12.54
N ARG A 228 -2.70 -2.74 -12.89
CA ARG A 228 -2.55 -1.29 -13.06
C ARG A 228 -3.47 -0.70 -14.13
N MET A 229 -3.84 -1.46 -15.17
CA MET A 229 -4.81 -1.00 -16.18
C MET A 229 -6.19 -0.79 -15.56
N LEU A 230 -6.67 -1.76 -14.77
CA LEU A 230 -7.93 -1.64 -14.04
C LEU A 230 -7.90 -0.50 -13.02
N ARG A 231 -6.76 -0.33 -12.33
CA ARG A 231 -6.56 0.78 -11.39
C ARG A 231 -6.60 2.13 -12.10
N ALA A 232 -6.05 2.25 -13.32
CA ALA A 232 -6.09 3.48 -14.10
C ALA A 232 -7.53 3.90 -14.40
N VAL A 233 -8.33 2.97 -14.92
CA VAL A 233 -9.75 3.19 -15.22
C VAL A 233 -10.54 3.53 -13.96
N ARG A 234 -10.35 2.76 -12.88
CA ARG A 234 -11.04 3.03 -11.61
C ARG A 234 -10.69 4.40 -11.03
N LEU A 235 -9.42 4.78 -11.01
CA LEU A 235 -9.00 6.07 -10.47
C LEU A 235 -9.46 7.22 -11.35
N SER A 236 -9.42 7.07 -12.67
CA SER A 236 -9.96 8.03 -13.62
C SER A 236 -11.44 8.29 -13.36
N ALA A 237 -12.26 7.24 -13.27
CA ALA A 237 -13.70 7.35 -13.01
C ALA A 237 -14.00 7.92 -11.62
N LYS A 238 -13.34 7.41 -10.57
CA LYS A 238 -13.56 7.86 -9.17
C LYS A 238 -13.23 9.34 -8.96
N LEU A 239 -12.17 9.82 -9.60
CA LEU A 239 -11.61 11.15 -9.33
C LEU A 239 -11.97 12.18 -10.42
N GLY A 240 -12.65 11.76 -11.49
CA GLY A 240 -12.92 12.60 -12.66
C GLY A 240 -11.66 13.03 -13.42
N LEU A 241 -10.56 12.30 -13.28
CA LEU A 241 -9.29 12.61 -13.96
C LEU A 241 -9.26 11.95 -15.33
N LYS A 242 -8.73 12.64 -16.34
CA LYS A 242 -8.49 12.09 -17.67
C LYS A 242 -7.18 11.32 -17.69
N ILE A 243 -7.18 10.11 -18.25
CA ILE A 243 -5.95 9.34 -18.43
C ILE A 243 -5.08 10.05 -19.47
N GLU A 244 -3.79 10.18 -19.21
CA GLU A 244 -2.86 10.73 -20.20
C GLU A 244 -2.80 9.83 -21.43
N ALA A 245 -2.82 10.41 -22.65
CA ALA A 245 -2.80 9.66 -23.91
C ALA A 245 -1.69 8.58 -24.01
N LYS A 246 -0.49 8.86 -23.47
CA LYS A 246 0.61 7.87 -23.43
C LYS A 246 0.33 6.72 -22.46
N THR A 247 -0.30 7.02 -21.33
CA THR A 247 -0.73 6.05 -20.33
C THR A 247 -1.89 5.20 -20.89
N GLU A 248 -2.81 5.82 -21.61
CA GLU A 248 -4.02 5.20 -22.15
C GLU A 248 -3.75 4.27 -23.36
N ALA A 249 -2.93 4.71 -24.31
CA ALA A 249 -2.75 4.02 -25.59
C ALA A 249 -2.36 2.52 -25.50
N PRO A 250 -1.56 2.07 -24.52
CA PRO A 250 -1.21 0.65 -24.38
C PRO A 250 -2.25 -0.21 -23.67
N ILE A 251 -3.29 0.38 -23.06
CA ILE A 251 -4.25 -0.36 -22.21
C ILE A 251 -4.98 -1.43 -23.02
N ALA A 252 -5.69 -1.04 -24.09
CA ALA A 252 -6.46 -1.98 -24.90
C ALA A 252 -5.60 -3.08 -25.53
N LYS A 253 -4.35 -2.76 -25.92
CA LYS A 253 -3.41 -3.71 -26.53
C LYS A 253 -2.87 -4.75 -25.56
N ASN A 254 -2.81 -4.42 -24.27
CA ASN A 254 -2.28 -5.29 -23.22
C ASN A 254 -3.39 -5.93 -22.39
N ALA A 255 -4.66 -5.74 -22.73
CA ALA A 255 -5.80 -6.26 -21.99
C ALA A 255 -5.71 -7.77 -21.73
N ASP A 256 -5.20 -8.55 -22.70
CA ASP A 256 -5.02 -10.00 -22.59
C ASP A 256 -4.12 -10.42 -21.42
N LEU A 257 -3.19 -9.57 -20.98
CA LEU A 257 -2.33 -9.84 -19.84
C LEU A 257 -3.12 -10.03 -18.53
N LEU A 258 -4.36 -9.55 -18.47
CA LEU A 258 -5.23 -9.73 -17.31
C LEU A 258 -5.65 -11.19 -17.11
N GLN A 259 -5.66 -12.02 -18.16
CA GLN A 259 -6.00 -13.44 -18.06
C GLN A 259 -5.05 -14.22 -17.16
N ASP A 260 -3.80 -13.75 -17.08
CA ASP A 260 -2.78 -14.39 -16.26
C ASP A 260 -2.73 -13.88 -14.81
N VAL A 261 -3.57 -12.89 -14.47
CA VAL A 261 -3.65 -12.37 -13.11
C VAL A 261 -4.49 -13.33 -12.26
N PRO A 262 -4.06 -13.67 -11.02
CA PRO A 262 -4.86 -14.49 -10.13
C PRO A 262 -6.28 -13.91 -9.95
N PRO A 263 -7.34 -14.74 -10.09
CA PRO A 263 -8.73 -14.26 -10.01
C PRO A 263 -9.06 -13.50 -8.73
N SER A 264 -8.40 -13.81 -7.61
CA SER A 264 -8.58 -13.08 -6.35
C SER A 264 -8.16 -11.61 -6.44
N ARG A 265 -7.06 -11.30 -7.13
CA ARG A 265 -6.60 -9.91 -7.32
C ARG A 265 -7.52 -9.13 -8.24
N LEU A 266 -8.02 -9.79 -9.30
CA LEU A 266 -9.01 -9.20 -10.20
C LEU A 266 -10.31 -8.91 -9.43
N PHE A 267 -10.78 -9.88 -8.64
CA PHE A 267 -11.98 -9.72 -7.81
C PHE A 267 -11.86 -8.55 -6.82
N ASP A 268 -10.73 -8.42 -6.12
CA ASP A 268 -10.50 -7.28 -5.21
C ASP A 268 -10.57 -5.93 -5.94
N GLU A 269 -10.01 -5.85 -7.15
CA GLU A 269 -10.07 -4.62 -7.95
C GLU A 269 -11.47 -4.35 -8.49
N MET A 270 -12.21 -5.40 -8.86
CA MET A 270 -13.60 -5.28 -9.30
C MET A 270 -14.52 -4.82 -8.16
N LEU A 271 -14.35 -5.34 -6.95
CA LEU A 271 -15.08 -4.84 -5.78
C LEU A 271 -14.81 -3.36 -5.54
N LYS A 272 -13.55 -2.93 -5.64
CA LYS A 272 -13.20 -1.50 -5.50
C LYS A 272 -13.78 -0.65 -6.62
N LEU A 273 -13.97 -1.20 -7.81
CA LEU A 273 -14.56 -0.51 -8.95
C LEU A 273 -16.06 -0.30 -8.72
N PHE A 274 -16.78 -1.37 -8.37
CA PHE A 274 -18.23 -1.33 -8.17
C PHE A 274 -18.68 -0.71 -6.85
N LEU A 275 -17.88 -0.75 -5.78
CA LEU A 275 -18.27 -0.23 -4.46
C LEU A 275 -17.68 1.16 -4.17
N SER A 276 -17.34 1.91 -5.22
CA SER A 276 -16.65 3.21 -5.10
C SER A 276 -17.55 4.44 -5.11
N GLY A 277 -18.86 4.29 -5.32
CA GLY A 277 -19.84 5.33 -5.57
C GLY A 277 -19.91 5.78 -7.04
N HIS A 278 -19.15 5.13 -7.93
CA HIS A 278 -18.92 5.55 -9.31
C HIS A 278 -18.95 4.34 -10.26
N ALA A 279 -19.82 3.37 -9.94
CA ALA A 279 -19.83 2.10 -10.66
C ALA A 279 -20.23 2.26 -12.13
N ILE A 280 -21.21 3.12 -12.43
CA ILE A 280 -21.69 3.37 -13.79
C ILE A 280 -20.58 3.98 -14.66
N GLU A 281 -19.92 5.01 -14.15
CA GLU A 281 -18.80 5.69 -14.82
C GLU A 281 -17.64 4.71 -15.01
N SER A 282 -17.36 3.90 -14.00
CA SER A 282 -16.27 2.92 -14.07
C SER A 282 -16.54 1.80 -15.08
N VAL A 283 -17.79 1.30 -15.17
CA VAL A 283 -18.18 0.31 -16.19
C VAL A 283 -18.11 0.91 -17.58
N SER A 284 -18.58 2.14 -17.76
CA SER A 284 -18.51 2.84 -19.05
C SER A 284 -17.05 3.00 -19.50
N ALA A 285 -16.18 3.46 -18.61
CA ALA A 285 -14.76 3.62 -18.88
C ALA A 285 -14.05 2.29 -19.14
N LEU A 286 -14.41 1.19 -18.45
CA LEU A 286 -13.88 -0.15 -18.76
C LEU A 286 -14.23 -0.61 -20.18
N ARG A 287 -15.44 -0.28 -20.64
CA ARG A 287 -15.90 -0.63 -21.99
C ARG A 287 -15.18 0.17 -23.06
N GLU A 288 -15.03 1.48 -22.86
CA GLU A 288 -14.26 2.37 -23.74
C GLU A 288 -12.82 1.90 -23.92
N GLN A 289 -12.20 1.34 -22.87
CA GLN A 289 -10.84 0.81 -22.91
C GLN A 289 -10.74 -0.66 -23.35
N HIS A 290 -11.85 -1.29 -23.76
CA HIS A 290 -11.93 -2.71 -24.12
C HIS A 290 -11.45 -3.69 -23.02
N LEU A 291 -11.47 -3.26 -21.75
CA LEU A 291 -11.06 -4.09 -20.60
C LEU A 291 -12.18 -4.97 -20.05
N HIS A 292 -13.43 -4.75 -20.44
CA HIS A 292 -14.58 -5.55 -19.99
C HIS A 292 -14.52 -7.02 -20.43
N HIS A 293 -13.97 -7.29 -21.62
CA HIS A 293 -13.95 -8.62 -22.20
C HIS A 293 -13.09 -9.60 -21.39
N GLY A 294 -13.69 -10.74 -21.04
CA GLY A 294 -13.05 -11.80 -20.23
C GLY A 294 -13.07 -11.54 -18.72
N LEU A 295 -13.17 -10.29 -18.28
CA LEU A 295 -13.27 -9.92 -16.87
C LEU A 295 -14.70 -10.01 -16.32
N LEU A 296 -15.68 -9.59 -17.12
CA LEU A 296 -17.10 -9.61 -16.75
C LEU A 296 -17.97 -10.23 -17.85
N PRO A 297 -17.69 -11.49 -18.27
CA PRO A 297 -18.35 -12.10 -19.42
C PRO A 297 -19.89 -12.15 -19.26
N MET A 298 -20.38 -12.33 -18.03
CA MET A 298 -21.82 -12.30 -17.75
C MET A 298 -22.42 -10.89 -17.79
N LEU A 299 -21.63 -9.86 -17.46
CA LEU A 299 -22.11 -8.48 -17.52
C LEU A 299 -22.29 -8.04 -18.97
N ASP A 300 -21.37 -8.41 -19.86
CA ASP A 300 -21.46 -8.12 -21.29
C ASP A 300 -22.76 -8.67 -21.87
N VAL A 301 -23.08 -9.94 -21.59
CA VAL A 301 -24.32 -10.61 -22.04
C VAL A 301 -25.57 -9.93 -21.47
N VAL A 302 -25.53 -9.48 -20.22
CA VAL A 302 -26.68 -8.82 -19.57
C VAL A 302 -26.87 -7.41 -20.13
N LEU A 303 -25.79 -6.68 -20.43
CA LEU A 303 -25.85 -5.33 -21.01
C LEU A 303 -26.27 -5.33 -22.48
N GLU A 304 -26.12 -6.44 -23.21
CA GLU A 304 -26.64 -6.59 -24.59
C GLU A 304 -28.17 -6.75 -24.63
N GLN A 305 -28.81 -7.06 -23.50
CA GLN A 305 -30.25 -7.21 -23.39
C GLN A 305 -30.89 -5.90 -22.87
N PRO A 306 -31.89 -5.31 -23.54
CA PRO A 306 -32.49 -4.03 -23.12
C PRO A 306 -33.03 -4.02 -21.68
N MET A 307 -33.59 -5.14 -21.22
CA MET A 307 -34.07 -5.31 -19.85
C MET A 307 -32.94 -5.55 -18.85
N GLY A 308 -31.86 -6.21 -19.29
CA GLY A 308 -30.68 -6.47 -18.49
C GLY A 308 -29.84 -5.21 -18.25
N GLU A 309 -29.67 -4.38 -19.28
CA GLU A 309 -29.03 -3.07 -19.19
C GLU A 309 -29.72 -2.19 -18.14
N ARG A 310 -31.05 -2.06 -18.25
CA ARG A 310 -31.83 -1.28 -17.28
C ARG A 310 -31.70 -1.82 -15.85
N PHE A 311 -31.70 -3.13 -15.67
CA PHE A 311 -31.52 -3.76 -14.36
C PHE A 311 -30.13 -3.45 -13.77
N VAL A 312 -29.08 -3.63 -14.56
CA VAL A 312 -27.70 -3.35 -14.14
C VAL A 312 -27.53 -1.88 -13.81
N MET A 313 -27.99 -0.97 -14.67
CA MET A 313 -27.88 0.47 -14.40
C MET A 313 -28.61 0.88 -13.12
N MET A 314 -29.81 0.34 -12.87
CA MET A 314 -30.52 0.60 -11.60
C MET A 314 -29.80 -0.01 -10.39
N ALA A 315 -29.19 -1.19 -10.53
CA ALA A 315 -28.42 -1.82 -9.45
C ALA A 315 -27.15 -1.02 -9.12
N LEU A 316 -26.49 -0.47 -10.15
CA LEU A 316 -25.25 0.30 -10.02
C LEU A 316 -25.48 1.76 -9.59
N GLN A 317 -26.70 2.29 -9.72
CA GLN A 317 -27.01 3.69 -9.39
C GLN A 317 -26.76 4.04 -7.92
N ASN A 318 -26.78 3.05 -7.02
CA ASN A 318 -26.58 3.24 -5.58
C ASN A 318 -25.21 2.75 -5.08
N THR A 319 -24.28 2.42 -5.98
CA THR A 319 -23.00 1.77 -5.65
C THR A 319 -21.79 2.50 -6.17
#